data_AF-A0AAJ5C9X8-F1
#
_entry.id   AF-A0AAJ5C9X8-F1
#
_cell.length_a   1.000
_cell.length_b   1.000
_cell.length_c   1.000
_cell.angle_alpha   90.00
_cell.angle_beta   90.00
_cell.angle_gamma   90.00
#
_symmetry.space_group_name_H-M   'P 1'
#
loop_
_entity.id
_entity.type
_entity.pdbx_description
1 polymer ?
#
loop_
_entity_poly.entity_id
_entity_poly.type
_entity_poly.pdbx_seq_one_letter_code
_entity_poly.pdbx_strand_id
1 'polypeptide(L)'
;MKSTADGVPGEQVEPAAIPRLGTTWFDRGAGYWLRRIAHGCFQLALLLFAGLVVTAFYAGFWEAVGVPRSARTAVYAVTAVACLLSLVAGFVRTRRAPVEIPTPEQAWREHRSRQRRNAASAAGGRWTLLLLAPVLPATVAWAIGTWAAPTLARRTAAEIGAREDYERRVREQEERAEAARPLPPRNRAERRHGRR
;
A
#
# COMPACT_ATOMS: atom_id res chain seq x y z
N MET A 1 42.51 -17.88 26.65
CA MET A 1 41.84 -18.91 25.82
C MET A 1 40.50 -18.35 25.37
N LYS A 2 40.40 -17.90 24.11
CA LYS A 2 39.14 -17.44 23.51
C LYS A 2 38.40 -18.68 23.01
N SER A 3 37.19 -18.90 23.53
CA SER A 3 36.29 -19.97 23.10
C SER A 3 35.83 -19.68 21.67
N THR A 4 36.41 -20.40 20.71
CA THR A 4 35.90 -20.53 19.34
C THR A 4 34.73 -21.51 19.36
N ALA A 5 33.57 -21.02 19.82
CA ALA A 5 32.31 -21.63 19.45
C ALA A 5 31.93 -21.05 18.09
N ASP A 6 32.50 -21.63 17.02
CA ASP A 6 31.98 -21.50 15.67
C ASP A 6 30.61 -22.17 15.65
N GLY A 7 29.60 -21.44 16.10
CA GLY A 7 28.23 -21.72 15.72
C GLY A 7 28.18 -21.57 14.21
N VAL A 8 27.75 -22.62 13.51
CA VAL A 8 27.27 -22.55 12.13
C VAL A 8 26.49 -21.24 12.02
N PRO A 9 26.82 -20.32 11.09
CA PRO A 9 26.02 -19.12 10.92
C PRO A 9 24.65 -19.61 10.48
N GLY A 10 23.75 -19.77 11.46
CA GLY A 10 22.35 -20.01 11.22
C GLY A 10 21.91 -18.81 10.42
N GLU A 11 21.68 -19.04 9.14
CA GLU A 11 21.24 -18.04 8.18
C GLU A 11 19.98 -17.40 8.74
N GLN A 12 20.13 -16.27 9.41
CA GLN A 12 19.01 -15.58 10.04
C GLN A 12 18.09 -15.16 8.91
N VAL A 13 16.82 -15.58 8.97
CA VAL A 13 15.84 -15.21 7.95
C VAL A 13 15.66 -13.70 8.01
N GLU A 14 16.17 -12.99 7.01
CA GLU A 14 16.00 -11.54 6.95
C GLU A 14 14.60 -11.16 6.46
N PRO A 15 13.96 -10.15 7.06
CA PRO A 15 12.66 -9.68 6.61
C PRO A 15 12.76 -9.06 5.21
N ALA A 16 11.84 -9.44 4.33
CA ALA A 16 11.82 -8.95 2.96
C ALA A 16 11.63 -7.41 2.91
N ALA A 17 12.46 -6.73 2.12
CA ALA A 17 12.31 -5.30 1.90
C ALA A 17 11.10 -5.00 1.00
N ILE A 18 10.16 -4.21 1.50
CA ILE A 18 9.01 -3.75 0.70
C ILE A 18 9.43 -2.50 -0.08
N PRO A 19 9.12 -2.37 -1.38
CA PRO A 19 9.40 -1.17 -2.16
C PRO A 19 8.88 0.10 -1.45
N ARG A 20 9.74 1.13 -1.34
CA ARG A 20 9.51 2.41 -0.60
C ARG A 20 9.42 2.32 0.93
N LEU A 21 9.17 1.14 1.52
CA LEU A 21 9.16 0.93 2.98
C LEU A 21 10.47 0.33 3.52
N GLY A 22 11.26 -0.37 2.70
CA GLY A 22 12.43 -1.12 3.16
C GLY A 22 12.04 -2.24 4.13
N THR A 23 12.86 -2.49 5.15
CA THR A 23 12.57 -3.41 6.27
C THR A 23 11.85 -2.72 7.44
N THR A 24 11.63 -1.40 7.35
CA THR A 24 11.08 -0.58 8.46
C THR A 24 9.64 -0.92 8.84
N TRP A 25 8.95 -1.73 8.04
CA TRP A 25 7.66 -2.31 8.39
C TRP A 25 7.74 -3.32 9.54
N PHE A 26 8.90 -3.95 9.72
CA PHE A 26 9.15 -4.93 10.77
C PHE A 26 9.33 -4.22 12.13
N ASP A 27 10.17 -3.17 12.18
CA ASP A 27 10.49 -2.45 13.41
C ASP A 27 9.43 -1.40 13.81
N ARG A 28 8.61 -0.93 12.86
CA ARG A 28 7.60 0.13 13.05
C ARG A 28 8.12 1.39 13.79
N GLY A 29 9.41 1.71 13.61
CA GLY A 29 10.06 2.83 14.27
C GLY A 29 9.60 4.22 13.77
N ALA A 30 10.22 5.27 14.29
CA ALA A 30 9.85 6.66 13.98
C ALA A 30 9.81 6.98 12.47
N GLY A 31 10.73 6.42 11.68
CA GLY A 31 10.78 6.62 10.23
C GLY A 31 9.62 5.99 9.44
N TYR A 32 8.94 4.99 10.00
CA TYR A 32 7.71 4.43 9.44
C TYR A 32 6.55 5.42 9.63
N TRP A 33 6.38 5.92 10.85
CA TRP A 33 5.34 6.89 11.19
C TRP A 33 5.54 8.25 10.50
N LEU A 34 6.78 8.73 10.41
CA LEU A 34 7.08 9.99 9.74
C LEU A 34 6.70 9.95 8.26
N ARG A 35 7.04 8.88 7.54
CA ARG A 35 6.62 8.70 6.13
C ARG A 35 5.12 8.67 5.97
N ARG A 36 4.43 8.05 6.94
CA ARG A 36 2.98 7.91 6.94
C ARG A 36 2.28 9.26 7.13
N ILE A 37 2.76 10.05 8.09
CA ILE A 37 2.28 11.42 8.36
C ILE A 37 2.59 12.31 7.15
N ALA A 38 3.85 12.30 6.66
CA ALA A 38 4.25 13.09 5.50
C ALA A 38 3.39 12.79 4.26
N HIS A 39 3.07 11.51 4.03
CA HIS A 39 2.19 11.14 2.92
C HIS A 39 0.76 11.66 3.11
N GLY A 40 0.22 11.60 4.33
CA GLY A 40 -1.08 12.19 4.67
C GLY A 40 -1.10 13.71 4.51
N CYS A 41 -0.06 14.40 4.97
CA CYS A 41 0.10 15.85 4.79
C CYS A 41 0.17 16.24 3.31
N PHE A 42 0.91 15.48 2.49
CA PHE A 42 0.97 15.68 1.05
C PHE A 42 -0.40 15.52 0.38
N GLN A 43 -1.17 14.50 0.77
CA GLN A 43 -2.53 14.28 0.27
C GLN A 43 -3.47 15.44 0.63
N LEU A 44 -3.40 15.94 1.86
CA LEU A 44 -4.16 17.10 2.29
C LEU A 44 -3.77 18.36 1.50
N ALA A 45 -2.47 18.59 1.31
CA ALA A 45 -1.96 19.70 0.52
C ALA A 45 -2.46 19.64 -0.94
N LEU A 46 -2.48 18.45 -1.54
CA LEU A 46 -3.01 18.25 -2.90
C LEU A 46 -4.51 18.55 -2.98
N LEU A 47 -5.29 18.15 -1.97
CA LEU A 47 -6.73 18.48 -1.90
C LEU A 47 -6.96 19.98 -1.81
N LEU A 48 -6.22 20.67 -0.93
CA LEU A 48 -6.31 22.11 -0.74
C LEU A 48 -5.89 22.86 -2.00
N PHE A 49 -4.82 22.42 -2.65
CA PHE A 49 -4.35 23.00 -3.92
C PHE A 49 -5.38 22.81 -5.04
N ALA A 50 -5.95 21.61 -5.19
CA ALA A 50 -7.00 21.36 -6.16
C ALA A 50 -8.24 22.24 -5.89
N GLY A 51 -8.64 22.39 -4.63
CA GLY A 51 -9.71 23.30 -4.23
C GLY A 51 -9.40 24.75 -4.63
N LEU A 52 -8.19 25.22 -4.35
CA LEU A 52 -7.73 26.57 -4.72
C LEU A 52 -7.81 26.80 -6.23
N VAL A 53 -7.29 25.86 -7.05
CA VAL A 53 -7.31 25.97 -8.52
C VAL A 53 -8.73 26.06 -9.04
N VAL A 54 -9.64 25.25 -8.51
CA VAL A 54 -11.04 25.21 -8.92
C VAL A 54 -11.75 26.51 -8.52
N THR A 55 -11.56 26.97 -7.29
CA THR A 55 -12.13 28.24 -6.83
C THR A 55 -11.61 29.42 -7.66
N ALA A 56 -10.31 29.47 -7.96
CA ALA A 56 -9.73 30.52 -8.81
C ALA A 56 -10.27 30.49 -10.24
N PHE A 57 -10.36 29.31 -10.85
CA PHE A 57 -10.91 29.15 -12.20
C PHE A 57 -12.37 29.59 -12.28
N TYR A 58 -13.20 29.12 -11.34
CA TYR A 58 -14.61 29.45 -11.31
C TYR A 58 -14.85 30.91 -10.92
N ALA A 59 -14.06 31.51 -10.01
CA ALA A 59 -14.20 32.92 -9.68
C ALA A 59 -14.07 33.82 -10.92
N GLY A 60 -13.03 33.61 -11.73
CA GLY A 60 -12.84 34.36 -12.98
C GLY A 60 -13.95 34.12 -14.00
N PHE A 61 -14.42 32.88 -14.14
CA PHE A 61 -15.54 32.55 -15.01
C PHE A 61 -16.85 33.21 -14.57
N TRP A 62 -17.19 33.15 -13.28
CA TRP A 62 -18.43 33.70 -12.75
C TRP A 62 -18.46 35.23 -12.79
N GLU A 63 -17.32 35.89 -12.63
CA GLU A 63 -17.17 37.32 -12.84
C GLU A 63 -17.40 37.71 -14.30
N ALA A 64 -16.82 36.97 -15.25
CA ALA A 64 -17.02 37.22 -16.68
C ALA A 64 -18.47 37.04 -17.14
N VAL A 65 -19.22 36.09 -16.54
CA VAL A 65 -20.60 35.77 -16.94
C VAL A 65 -21.65 36.53 -16.10
N GLY A 66 -21.24 37.33 -15.11
CA GLY A 66 -22.16 38.17 -14.32
C GLY A 66 -23.11 37.39 -13.41
N VAL A 67 -22.72 36.20 -12.95
CA VAL A 67 -23.60 35.31 -12.18
C VAL A 67 -23.80 35.82 -10.74
N PRO A 68 -25.02 35.77 -10.15
CA PRO A 68 -25.27 36.24 -8.79
C PRO A 68 -24.49 35.45 -7.72
N ARG A 69 -24.11 36.09 -6.61
CA ARG A 69 -23.36 35.44 -5.51
C ARG A 69 -24.04 34.19 -4.96
N SER A 70 -25.37 34.19 -4.83
CA SER A 70 -26.14 33.04 -4.32
C SER A 70 -25.98 31.79 -5.21
N ALA A 71 -26.01 31.95 -6.52
CA ALA A 71 -25.78 30.87 -7.47
C ALA A 71 -24.33 30.34 -7.40
N ARG A 72 -23.34 31.23 -7.25
CA ARG A 72 -21.93 30.83 -7.06
C ARG A 72 -21.76 30.00 -5.79
N THR A 73 -22.36 30.43 -4.67
CA THR A 73 -22.32 29.69 -3.40
C THR A 73 -22.98 28.33 -3.51
N ALA A 74 -24.12 28.23 -4.21
CA ALA A 74 -24.78 26.95 -4.45
C ALA A 74 -23.88 25.97 -5.22
N VAL A 75 -23.21 26.43 -6.28
CA VAL A 75 -22.26 25.59 -7.03
C VAL A 75 -21.11 25.14 -6.15
N TYR A 76 -20.48 26.04 -5.38
CA TYR A 76 -19.39 25.67 -4.49
C TYR A 76 -19.83 24.66 -3.42
N ALA A 77 -21.03 24.81 -2.86
CA ALA A 77 -21.58 23.86 -1.91
C ALA A 77 -21.78 22.48 -2.53
N VAL A 78 -22.37 22.40 -3.73
CA VAL A 78 -22.55 21.14 -4.46
C VAL A 78 -21.21 20.48 -4.77
N THR A 79 -20.22 21.25 -5.24
CA THR A 79 -18.87 20.73 -5.50
C THR A 79 -18.20 20.22 -4.23
N ALA A 80 -18.33 20.94 -3.11
CA ALA A 80 -17.78 20.52 -1.82
C ALA A 80 -18.41 19.19 -1.34
N VAL A 81 -19.74 19.07 -1.44
CA VAL A 81 -20.46 17.83 -1.11
C VAL A 81 -20.01 16.68 -2.03
N ALA A 82 -19.92 16.91 -3.34
CA ALA A 82 -19.45 15.91 -4.29
C ALA A 82 -18.02 15.44 -3.96
N CYS A 83 -17.11 16.37 -3.65
CA CYS A 83 -15.75 16.03 -3.23
C CYS A 83 -15.73 15.18 -1.96
N LEU A 84 -16.54 15.55 -0.96
CA LEU A 84 -16.62 14.80 0.30
C LEU A 84 -17.13 13.36 0.07
N LEU A 85 -18.21 13.21 -0.70
CA LEU A 85 -18.77 11.91 -1.05
C LEU A 85 -17.77 11.07 -1.84
N SER A 86 -17.08 11.67 -2.82
CA SER A 86 -16.04 11.01 -3.61
C SER A 86 -14.86 10.55 -2.74
N LEU A 87 -14.40 11.40 -1.81
CA LEU A 87 -13.34 11.05 -0.86
C LEU A 87 -13.73 9.86 0.00
N VAL A 88 -14.93 9.90 0.61
CA VAL A 88 -15.44 8.81 1.44
C VAL A 88 -15.62 7.54 0.60
N ALA A 89 -16.17 7.64 -0.61
CA ALA A 89 -16.35 6.50 -1.50
C ALA A 89 -15.01 5.85 -1.87
N GLY A 90 -13.99 6.64 -2.22
CA GLY A 90 -12.64 6.15 -2.49
C GLY A 90 -12.04 5.44 -1.28
N PHE A 91 -12.17 6.05 -0.10
CA PHE A 91 -11.69 5.48 1.15
C PHE A 91 -12.38 4.16 1.50
N VAL A 92 -13.72 4.13 1.50
CA VAL A 92 -14.51 2.94 1.85
C VAL A 92 -14.28 1.83 0.85
N ARG A 93 -14.25 2.13 -0.46
CA ARG A 93 -13.97 1.14 -1.51
C ARG A 93 -12.63 0.46 -1.27
N THR A 94 -11.58 1.23 -0.98
CA THR A 94 -10.26 0.65 -0.74
C THR A 94 -10.18 -0.10 0.58
N ARG A 95 -10.86 0.37 1.64
CA ARG A 95 -10.90 -0.32 2.95
C ARG A 95 -11.68 -1.64 2.91
N ARG A 96 -12.69 -1.73 2.05
CA ARG A 96 -13.52 -2.93 1.84
C ARG A 96 -12.98 -3.86 0.76
N ALA A 97 -11.95 -3.46 0.02
CA ALA A 97 -11.33 -4.33 -0.97
C ALA A 97 -10.70 -5.53 -0.23
N PRO A 98 -11.05 -6.78 -0.61
CA PRO A 98 -10.43 -7.95 -0.02
C PRO A 98 -8.92 -7.91 -0.24
N VAL A 99 -8.17 -8.21 0.82
CA VAL A 99 -6.72 -8.40 0.75
C VAL A 99 -6.48 -9.80 0.19
N GLU A 100 -6.71 -9.96 -1.11
CA GLU A 100 -6.27 -11.15 -1.83
C GLU A 100 -4.78 -10.99 -2.10
N ILE A 101 -3.95 -11.91 -1.59
CA ILE A 101 -2.53 -11.95 -1.91
C ILE A 101 -2.42 -12.59 -3.29
N PRO A 102 -2.12 -11.81 -4.36
CA PRO A 102 -2.11 -12.36 -5.70
C PRO A 102 -0.94 -13.35 -5.84
N THR A 103 -1.14 -14.42 -6.59
CA THR A 103 -0.03 -15.29 -6.98
C THR A 103 0.97 -14.50 -7.84
N PRO A 104 2.26 -14.90 -7.88
CA PRO A 104 3.28 -14.18 -8.66
C PRO A 104 2.85 -13.98 -10.11
N GLU A 105 2.26 -14.98 -10.74
CA GLU A 105 1.75 -14.90 -12.11
C GLU A 105 0.62 -13.87 -12.27
N GLN A 106 -0.31 -13.80 -11.30
CA GLN A 106 -1.40 -12.83 -11.31
C GLN A 106 -0.84 -11.39 -11.19
N ALA A 107 0.14 -11.18 -10.30
CA ALA A 107 0.80 -9.89 -10.15
C ALA A 107 1.52 -9.44 -11.44
N TRP A 108 2.22 -10.34 -12.13
CA TRP A 108 2.88 -10.07 -13.41
C TRP A 108 1.88 -9.74 -14.53
N ARG A 109 0.78 -10.50 -14.64
CA ARG A 109 -0.28 -10.24 -15.62
C ARG A 109 -0.93 -8.89 -15.36
N GLU A 110 -1.20 -8.56 -14.10
CA GLU A 110 -1.82 -7.31 -13.74
C GLU A 110 -0.88 -6.12 -14.03
N HIS A 111 0.40 -6.21 -13.68
CA HIS A 111 1.40 -5.19 -13.99
C HIS A 111 1.47 -4.88 -15.49
N ARG A 112 1.57 -5.93 -16.33
CA ARG A 112 1.62 -5.81 -17.79
C ARG A 112 0.33 -5.19 -18.36
N SER A 113 -0.83 -5.55 -17.80
CA SER A 113 -2.12 -4.96 -18.22
C SER A 113 -2.23 -3.47 -17.85
N ARG A 114 -1.71 -3.06 -16.69
CA ARG A 114 -1.68 -1.66 -16.25
C ARG A 114 -0.76 -0.83 -17.15
N GLN A 115 0.41 -1.36 -17.49
CA GLN A 115 1.36 -0.69 -18.39
C GLN A 115 0.76 -0.45 -19.79
N ARG A 116 0.05 -1.44 -20.34
CA ARG A 116 -0.67 -1.31 -21.61
C ARG A 116 -1.82 -0.29 -21.57
N ARG A 117 -2.62 -0.28 -20.51
CA ARG A 117 -3.72 0.68 -20.33
C ARG A 117 -3.19 2.11 -20.17
N ASN A 118 -2.11 2.29 -19.43
CA ASN A 118 -1.51 3.61 -19.22
C ASN A 118 -0.90 4.17 -20.52
N ALA A 119 -0.28 3.31 -21.33
CA ALA A 119 0.21 3.69 -22.66
C ALA A 119 -0.94 4.13 -23.59
N ALA A 120 -2.08 3.44 -23.56
CA ALA A 120 -3.27 3.83 -24.33
C ALA A 120 -3.91 5.14 -23.82
N SER A 121 -3.80 5.44 -22.53
CA SER A 121 -4.37 6.64 -21.91
C SER A 121 -3.53 7.91 -22.15
N ALA A 122 -2.25 7.75 -22.46
CA ALA A 122 -1.33 8.86 -22.68
C ALA A 122 -1.61 9.64 -23.99
N ALA A 123 -2.36 9.06 -24.93
CA ALA A 123 -2.56 9.61 -26.27
C ALA A 123 -3.64 10.71 -26.38
N GLY A 124 -4.47 10.95 -25.34
CA GLY A 124 -5.65 11.84 -25.43
C GLY A 124 -5.68 13.06 -24.49
N GLY A 125 -4.64 13.28 -23.69
CA GLY A 125 -4.76 13.97 -22.40
C GLY A 125 -5.25 15.43 -22.40
N ARG A 126 -5.00 16.23 -23.45
CA ARG A 126 -5.21 17.69 -23.35
C ARG A 126 -6.68 18.13 -23.46
N TRP A 127 -7.44 17.56 -24.39
CA TRP A 127 -8.84 17.94 -24.61
C TRP A 127 -9.79 17.28 -23.59
N THR A 128 -9.45 16.08 -23.12
CA THR A 128 -10.19 15.39 -22.06
C THR A 128 -10.11 16.13 -20.73
N LEU A 129 -8.96 16.74 -20.40
CA LEU A 129 -8.79 17.53 -19.18
C LEU A 129 -9.67 18.78 -19.14
N LEU A 130 -9.91 19.42 -20.29
CA LEU A 130 -10.78 20.60 -20.38
C LEU A 130 -12.26 20.21 -20.20
N LEU A 131 -12.71 19.10 -20.79
CA LEU A 131 -14.08 18.61 -20.62
C LEU A 131 -14.34 18.07 -19.22
N LEU A 132 -13.32 17.52 -18.55
CA LEU A 132 -13.43 17.01 -17.18
C LEU A 132 -13.20 18.07 -16.09
N ALA A 133 -12.86 19.32 -16.44
CA ALA A 133 -12.59 20.38 -15.45
C ALA A 133 -13.65 20.50 -14.32
N PRO A 134 -14.97 20.33 -14.57
CA PRO A 134 -15.98 20.34 -13.51
C PRO A 134 -15.95 19.12 -12.58
N VAL A 135 -15.46 17.98 -13.06
CA VAL A 135 -15.46 16.67 -12.37
C VAL A 135 -14.08 16.36 -11.76
N LEU A 136 -13.04 17.06 -12.21
CA LEU A 136 -11.68 17.02 -11.68
C LEU A 136 -11.60 17.13 -10.14
N PRO A 137 -12.33 18.04 -9.46
CA PRO A 137 -12.28 18.13 -8.01
C PRO A 137 -12.72 16.83 -7.32
N ALA A 138 -13.84 16.27 -7.77
CA ALA A 138 -14.41 15.05 -7.22
C ALA A 138 -13.53 13.82 -7.52
N THR A 139 -12.96 13.73 -8.74
CA THR A 139 -12.04 12.64 -9.10
C THR A 139 -10.73 12.69 -8.31
N VAL A 140 -10.17 13.88 -8.09
CA VAL A 140 -8.99 14.09 -7.22
C VAL A 140 -9.34 13.70 -5.78
N ALA A 141 -10.49 14.13 -5.27
CA ALA A 141 -10.94 13.78 -3.92
C ALA A 141 -11.11 12.25 -3.76
N TRP A 142 -11.68 11.57 -4.75
CA TRP A 142 -11.78 10.11 -4.79
C TRP A 142 -10.40 9.45 -4.77
N ALA A 143 -9.47 9.90 -5.63
CA ALA A 143 -8.11 9.37 -5.67
C ALA A 143 -7.40 9.53 -4.31
N ILE A 144 -7.53 10.71 -3.69
CA ILE A 144 -7.00 10.97 -2.34
C ILE A 144 -7.61 9.99 -1.32
N GLY A 145 -8.93 9.78 -1.33
CA GLY A 145 -9.59 8.80 -0.47
C GLY A 145 -9.04 7.39 -0.66
N THR A 146 -8.83 6.95 -1.91
CA THR A 146 -8.24 5.64 -2.20
C THR A 146 -6.80 5.50 -1.70
N TRP A 147 -6.01 6.57 -1.73
CA TRP A 147 -4.62 6.57 -1.26
C TRP A 147 -4.49 6.78 0.25
N ALA A 148 -5.46 7.42 0.90
CA ALA A 148 -5.52 7.59 2.34
C ALA A 148 -5.91 6.29 3.06
N ALA A 149 -6.68 5.42 2.41
CA ALA A 149 -7.12 4.16 3.01
C ALA A 149 -5.97 3.24 3.48
N PRO A 150 -4.92 2.98 2.66
CA PRO A 150 -3.74 2.23 3.10
C PRO A 150 -2.92 2.97 4.17
N THR A 151 -2.83 4.30 4.09
CA THR A 151 -2.06 5.10 5.07
C THR A 151 -2.78 5.19 6.42
N LEU A 152 -4.06 4.84 6.53
CA LEU A 152 -4.76 4.76 7.82
C LEU A 152 -5.04 3.33 8.28
N ALA A 153 -4.70 2.31 7.49
CA ALA A 153 -4.87 0.91 7.85
C ALA A 153 -3.80 0.43 8.86
N ARG A 154 -4.14 -0.29 9.93
CA ARG A 154 -3.13 -0.77 10.89
C ARG A 154 -2.00 -1.60 10.25
N ARG A 155 -2.30 -2.32 9.17
CA ARG A 155 -1.33 -3.02 8.30
C ARG A 155 -1.76 -2.87 6.85
N THR A 156 -0.81 -2.65 5.95
CA THR A 156 -1.11 -2.66 4.51
C THR A 156 -1.14 -4.10 3.97
N ALA A 157 -1.82 -4.34 2.85
CA ALA A 157 -1.83 -5.66 2.18
C ALA A 157 -0.41 -6.20 1.91
N ALA A 158 0.51 -5.30 1.52
CA ALA A 158 1.90 -5.63 1.31
C ALA A 158 2.62 -6.03 2.61
N GLU A 159 2.32 -5.37 3.73
CA GLU A 159 2.86 -5.75 5.05
C GLU A 159 2.31 -7.10 5.54
N ILE A 160 1.04 -7.41 5.26
CA ILE A 160 0.43 -8.71 5.59
C ILE A 160 1.13 -9.81 4.79
N GLY A 161 1.24 -9.66 3.47
CA GLY A 161 1.93 -10.64 2.62
C GLY A 161 3.41 -10.80 2.96
N ALA A 162 4.12 -9.71 3.25
CA ALA A 162 5.53 -9.78 3.67
C ALA A 162 5.70 -10.50 5.02
N ARG A 163 4.73 -10.37 5.94
CA ARG A 163 4.75 -11.07 7.22
C ARG A 163 4.48 -12.56 7.06
N GLU A 164 3.50 -12.94 6.26
CA GLU A 164 3.19 -14.35 5.99
C GLU A 164 4.35 -15.04 5.27
N ASP A 165 5.00 -14.35 4.33
CA ASP A 165 6.18 -14.84 3.63
C ASP A 165 7.36 -15.07 4.58
N TYR A 166 7.60 -14.11 5.49
CA TYR A 166 8.61 -14.24 6.54
C TYR A 166 8.33 -15.43 7.46
N GLU A 167 7.09 -15.55 7.97
CA GLU A 167 6.69 -16.65 8.85
C GLU A 167 6.79 -18.03 8.16
N ARG A 168 6.52 -18.10 6.86
CA ARG A 168 6.72 -19.32 6.07
C ARG A 168 8.21 -19.70 5.99
N ARG A 169 9.09 -18.75 5.66
CA ARG A 169 10.54 -19.00 5.57
C ARG A 169 11.16 -19.40 6.92
N VAL A 170 10.67 -18.82 8.02
CA VAL A 170 11.10 -19.21 9.37
C VAL A 170 10.73 -20.66 9.67
N ARG A 171 9.49 -21.08 9.37
CA ARG A 171 9.07 -22.48 9.55
C ARG A 171 9.90 -23.45 8.71
N GLU A 172 10.14 -23.14 7.43
CA GLU A 172 10.97 -23.97 6.55
C GLU A 172 12.42 -24.11 7.07
N GLN A 173 12.97 -23.05 7.67
CA GLN A 173 14.29 -23.09 8.31
C GLN A 173 14.29 -23.92 9.60
N GLU A 174 13.26 -23.81 10.44
CA GLU A 174 13.10 -24.62 11.66
C GLU A 174 12.98 -26.11 11.34
N GLU A 175 12.18 -26.47 10.33
CA GLU A 175 12.03 -27.86 9.85
C GLU A 175 13.36 -28.41 9.30
N ARG A 176 14.11 -27.61 8.53
CA ARG A 176 15.45 -27.99 8.04
C ARG A 176 16.43 -28.17 9.20
N ALA A 177 16.39 -27.28 10.18
CA ALA A 177 17.25 -27.36 11.36
C ALA A 177 16.91 -28.59 12.21
N GLU A 178 15.62 -28.94 12.35
CA GLU A 178 15.17 -30.15 13.04
C GLU A 178 15.55 -31.43 12.28
N ALA A 179 15.40 -31.46 10.96
CA ALA A 179 15.83 -32.57 10.12
C ALA A 179 17.36 -32.76 10.14
N ALA A 180 18.12 -31.68 10.30
CA ALA A 180 19.56 -31.70 10.44
C ALA A 180 20.04 -32.03 11.87
N ARG A 181 19.14 -32.14 12.87
CA ARG A 181 19.55 -32.53 14.23
C ARG A 181 20.07 -33.96 14.20
N PRO A 182 21.28 -34.21 14.74
CA PRO A 182 21.81 -35.56 14.82
C PRO A 182 20.87 -36.41 15.68
N LEU A 183 20.46 -37.56 15.16
CA LEU A 183 19.66 -38.52 15.90
C LEU A 183 20.38 -38.87 17.22
N PRO A 184 19.63 -38.99 18.33
CA PRO A 184 20.22 -39.38 19.60
C PRO A 184 21.02 -40.68 19.42
N PRO A 185 22.18 -40.83 20.08
CA PRO A 185 23.04 -41.99 19.89
C PRO A 185 22.21 -43.25 20.13
N ARG A 186 22.01 -44.03 19.05
CA ARG A 186 21.19 -45.23 19.08
C ARG A 186 21.83 -46.21 20.05
N ASN A 187 21.22 -46.35 21.23
CA ASN A 187 21.83 -47.06 22.36
C ASN A 187 22.08 -48.52 21.93
N ARG A 188 23.35 -48.92 21.82
CA ARG A 188 23.76 -50.25 21.33
C ARG A 188 23.22 -51.39 22.20
N ALA A 189 22.71 -51.08 23.39
CA ALA A 189 22.16 -52.02 24.36
C ALA A 189 20.90 -52.75 23.86
N GLU A 190 20.04 -52.11 23.06
CA GLU A 190 18.78 -52.76 22.62
C GLU A 190 18.98 -53.87 21.59
N ARG A 191 20.11 -53.89 20.85
CA ARG A 191 20.38 -54.94 19.86
C ARG A 191 20.76 -56.30 20.46
N ARG A 192 21.12 -56.37 21.76
CA ARG A 192 21.57 -57.63 22.38
C ARG A 192 20.46 -58.47 23.03
N HIS A 193 19.26 -57.93 23.24
CA HIS A 193 18.17 -58.66 23.92
C HIS A 193 17.14 -59.32 22.98
N GLY A 194 17.26 -59.15 21.65
CA GLY A 194 16.34 -59.76 20.68
C GLY A 194 16.77 -61.09 20.05
N ARG A 195 17.82 -61.76 20.56
CA ARG A 195 18.20 -63.11 20.14
C ARG A 195 18.29 -64.03 21.36
N ARG A 196 17.17 -64.58 21.78
CA ARG A 196 17.07 -65.90 22.41
C ARG A 196 15.76 -66.54 21.99
#